data_AF-A0A969TLG9-F1
#
_entry.id   AF-A0A969TLG9-F1
#
_cell.length_a   1.000
_cell.length_b   1.000
_cell.length_c   1.000
_cell.angle_alpha   90.00
_cell.angle_beta   90.00
_cell.angle_gamma   90.00
#
_symmetry.space_group_name_H-M   'P 1'
#
loop_
_entity.id
_entity.type
_entity.pdbx_description
1 polymer ?
#
loop_
_entity_poly.entity_id
_entity_poly.type
_entity_poly.pdbx_seq_one_letter_code
_entity_poly.pdbx_strand_id
1 'polypeptide(L)'
;MKLKKTVNANGDIITDPAKAIVWQENGISLEDLNALISQHSFSNLVVILDCCNSGAFLESDMVRRDVTAFGYQRDYYLITACRSSSKAYEGVEHSLLTRAVLKGLSRDSASPSSGRISGDRLFDVVGEELQNSRQEPLRMGWGRSITLVQYEPRQDSPGAELPRFNPSNPYMGLKAFDRDQAEYFFGREQPVRALLDRLSQNRFLAVIGPSGSGKSSLVRAGLLPELAGDRIPGSRDWQVEIITPGPYPLQTLTHALDQHRNGDQPVVLFVDQFEELFTLCSNEDEQRTFIKRLNEETNDLNTQTRIIIAIRGDFLDRCAQFQESADLINSTAPTTYVVTPLTEAKLVAELEEAITCPAERHGVGFEDGLVAQIVDDVINQPGAMPLLQYALRELWDTCISSSGASHH
;
A
#
# COMPACT_ATOMS: atom_id res chain seq x y z
N MET A 1 -11.89 -18.55 -29.85
CA MET A 1 -13.06 -17.71 -30.16
C MET A 1 -12.78 -16.98 -31.47
N LYS A 2 -13.56 -17.19 -32.54
CA LYS A 2 -13.31 -16.56 -33.84
C LYS A 2 -13.88 -15.13 -33.82
N LEU A 3 -13.02 -14.13 -33.79
CA LEU A 3 -13.38 -12.72 -33.92
C LEU A 3 -13.88 -12.47 -35.35
N LYS A 4 -15.10 -11.94 -35.50
CA LYS A 4 -15.73 -11.68 -36.79
C LYS A 4 -15.15 -10.41 -37.42
N LYS A 5 -14.88 -10.50 -38.73
CA LYS A 5 -14.24 -9.49 -39.58
C LYS A 5 -15.29 -8.60 -40.24
N THR A 6 -15.18 -7.27 -40.10
CA THR A 6 -15.88 -6.31 -40.98
C THR A 6 -15.12 -4.97 -41.09
N VAL A 7 -14.07 -4.94 -41.91
CA VAL A 7 -13.40 -3.70 -42.39
C VAL A 7 -14.16 -3.10 -43.57
N ASN A 8 -13.96 -1.79 -43.87
CA ASN A 8 -14.26 -1.25 -45.20
C ASN A 8 -13.27 -1.84 -46.25
N ALA A 9 -13.46 -1.56 -47.54
CA ALA A 9 -12.63 -2.16 -48.60
C ALA A 9 -11.11 -1.87 -48.48
N ASN A 10 -10.69 -0.90 -47.65
CA ASN A 10 -9.31 -0.46 -47.50
C ASN A 10 -8.65 -0.86 -46.17
N GLY A 11 -9.40 -1.42 -45.21
CA GLY A 11 -8.85 -1.86 -43.92
C GLY A 11 -8.86 -0.81 -42.79
N ASP A 12 -9.54 0.31 -42.96
CA ASP A 12 -9.51 1.42 -41.99
C ASP A 12 -10.55 1.28 -40.86
N ILE A 13 -10.22 1.85 -39.69
CA ILE A 13 -11.12 2.03 -38.52
C ILE A 13 -12.28 2.96 -38.92
N ILE A 14 -13.52 2.56 -38.65
CA ILE A 14 -14.70 3.39 -38.93
C ILE A 14 -14.92 4.31 -37.71
N THR A 15 -14.99 5.63 -37.91
CA THR A 15 -15.31 6.61 -36.85
C THR A 15 -16.58 7.40 -37.18
N ASP A 16 -17.37 7.75 -36.16
CA ASP A 16 -18.53 8.67 -36.25
C ASP A 16 -18.05 10.13 -36.50
N PRO A 17 -18.88 11.02 -37.08
CA PRO A 17 -18.66 12.48 -37.06
C PRO A 17 -18.08 13.08 -35.76
N ALA A 18 -18.39 12.51 -34.60
CA ALA A 18 -17.90 12.88 -33.26
C ALA A 18 -16.51 12.28 -32.91
N LYS A 19 -15.82 11.64 -33.87
CA LYS A 19 -14.54 10.93 -33.70
C LYS A 19 -14.59 9.74 -32.73
N ALA A 20 -15.78 9.24 -32.39
CA ALA A 20 -15.91 7.98 -31.68
C ALA A 20 -15.50 6.82 -32.59
N ILE A 21 -14.67 5.89 -32.11
CA ILE A 21 -14.33 4.66 -32.82
C ILE A 21 -15.59 3.79 -32.88
N VAL A 22 -16.11 3.57 -34.09
CA VAL A 22 -17.33 2.77 -34.34
C VAL A 22 -16.95 1.30 -34.57
N TRP A 23 -15.74 1.02 -35.06
CA TRP A 23 -15.26 -0.35 -35.28
C TRP A 23 -13.74 -0.46 -35.46
N GLN A 24 -13.12 -1.52 -34.92
CA GLN A 24 -11.69 -1.86 -35.05
C GLN A 24 -11.46 -3.38 -35.24
N GLU A 25 -10.50 -3.77 -36.08
CA GLU A 25 -10.10 -5.18 -36.25
C GLU A 25 -9.31 -5.66 -35.02
N ASN A 26 -9.72 -6.79 -34.43
CA ASN A 26 -9.18 -7.35 -33.18
C ASN A 26 -9.27 -6.43 -31.94
N GLY A 27 -10.14 -5.42 -31.98
CA GLY A 27 -10.50 -4.62 -30.81
C GLY A 27 -11.54 -5.32 -29.94
N ILE A 28 -11.43 -5.16 -28.63
CA ILE A 28 -12.50 -5.45 -27.68
C ILE A 28 -13.00 -4.12 -27.12
N SER A 29 -14.31 -3.90 -27.11
CA SER A 29 -14.86 -2.70 -26.46
C SER A 29 -14.64 -2.79 -24.95
N LEU A 30 -14.54 -1.66 -24.27
CA LEU A 30 -14.40 -1.66 -22.80
C LEU A 30 -15.63 -2.28 -22.12
N GLU A 31 -16.82 -2.11 -22.71
CA GLU A 31 -18.06 -2.74 -22.27
C GLU A 31 -18.01 -4.26 -22.39
N ASP A 32 -17.56 -4.78 -23.54
CA ASP A 32 -17.41 -6.23 -23.76
C ASP A 32 -16.33 -6.81 -22.84
N LEU A 33 -15.20 -6.11 -22.67
CA LEU A 33 -14.14 -6.51 -21.73
C LEU A 33 -14.69 -6.57 -20.30
N ASN A 34 -15.47 -5.57 -19.89
CA ASN A 34 -16.10 -5.51 -18.58
C ASN A 34 -17.09 -6.68 -18.38
N ALA A 35 -17.90 -7.00 -19.40
CA ALA A 35 -18.80 -8.15 -19.37
C ALA A 35 -18.06 -9.48 -19.26
N LEU A 36 -16.99 -9.68 -20.03
CA LEU A 36 -16.15 -10.89 -19.97
C LEU A 36 -15.51 -11.06 -18.60
N ILE A 37 -14.88 -10.01 -18.06
CA ILE A 37 -14.25 -10.10 -16.74
C ILE A 37 -15.29 -10.38 -15.65
N SER A 38 -16.46 -9.73 -15.72
CA SER A 38 -17.54 -9.90 -14.74
C SER A 38 -18.11 -11.32 -14.71
N GLN A 39 -18.15 -12.01 -15.86
CA GLN A 39 -18.66 -13.38 -15.98
C GLN A 39 -17.71 -14.46 -15.43
N HIS A 40 -16.46 -14.11 -15.14
CA HIS A 40 -15.45 -15.04 -14.65
C HIS A 40 -15.16 -14.85 -13.16
N SER A 41 -14.76 -15.93 -12.48
CA SER A 41 -14.41 -15.96 -11.05
C SER A 41 -12.90 -15.80 -10.84
N PHE A 42 -12.25 -14.87 -11.52
CA PHE A 42 -10.82 -14.61 -11.30
C PHE A 42 -10.62 -13.90 -9.96
N SER A 43 -9.76 -14.45 -9.11
CA SER A 43 -9.35 -13.81 -7.85
C SER A 43 -8.41 -12.62 -8.07
N ASN A 44 -7.57 -12.74 -9.11
CA ASN A 44 -6.51 -11.80 -9.45
C ASN A 44 -6.63 -11.39 -10.92
N LEU A 45 -6.49 -10.09 -11.21
CA LEU A 45 -6.55 -9.56 -12.57
C LEU A 45 -5.37 -8.60 -12.83
N VAL A 46 -4.61 -8.84 -13.88
CA VAL A 46 -3.49 -7.98 -14.27
C VAL A 46 -3.75 -7.46 -15.67
N VAL A 47 -3.72 -6.14 -15.85
CA VAL A 47 -3.91 -5.48 -17.15
C VAL A 47 -2.73 -4.57 -17.42
N ILE A 48 -2.14 -4.72 -18.60
CA ILE A 48 -1.05 -3.87 -19.07
C ILE A 48 -1.52 -3.22 -20.36
N LEU A 49 -1.58 -1.89 -20.37
CA LEU A 49 -2.00 -1.08 -21.50
C LEU A 49 -0.78 -0.40 -22.12
N ASP A 50 -0.23 -1.06 -23.12
CA ASP A 50 0.94 -0.59 -23.84
C ASP A 50 0.58 0.21 -25.09
N CYS A 51 -0.03 1.38 -24.89
CA CYS A 51 -0.43 2.26 -25.98
C CYS A 51 -0.37 3.74 -25.58
N CYS A 52 -0.39 4.63 -26.57
CA CYS A 52 -0.45 6.07 -26.35
C CYS A 52 -1.74 6.47 -25.63
N ASN A 53 -1.66 7.51 -24.79
CA ASN A 53 -2.79 8.01 -24.00
C ASN A 53 -3.42 6.98 -23.04
N SER A 54 -2.77 5.83 -22.82
CA SER A 54 -3.28 4.77 -21.92
C SER A 54 -3.51 5.28 -20.49
N GLY A 55 -2.77 6.29 -20.05
CA GLY A 55 -2.96 6.93 -18.75
C GLY A 55 -4.32 7.58 -18.57
N ALA A 56 -5.02 7.95 -19.65
CA ALA A 56 -6.40 8.45 -19.56
C ALA A 56 -7.35 7.42 -18.93
N PHE A 57 -7.03 6.12 -19.07
CA PHE A 57 -7.78 5.03 -18.43
C PHE A 57 -7.72 5.10 -16.90
N LEU A 58 -6.57 5.51 -16.34
CA LEU A 58 -6.36 5.58 -14.88
C LEU A 58 -6.68 6.97 -14.30
N GLU A 59 -6.31 8.04 -15.01
CA GLU A 59 -6.41 9.43 -14.53
C GLU A 59 -7.85 9.99 -14.55
N SER A 60 -8.73 9.46 -15.39
CA SER A 60 -10.11 9.95 -15.52
C SER A 60 -11.10 9.33 -14.53
N ASP A 61 -10.61 8.54 -13.57
CA ASP A 61 -11.38 7.62 -12.73
C ASP A 61 -12.27 6.63 -13.52
N MET A 62 -12.09 6.48 -14.83
CA MET A 62 -12.90 5.57 -15.67
C MET A 62 -12.94 4.16 -15.10
N VAL A 63 -11.81 3.65 -14.61
CA VAL A 63 -11.74 2.34 -13.95
C VAL A 63 -12.68 2.25 -12.75
N ARG A 64 -12.72 3.29 -11.93
CA ARG A 64 -13.55 3.33 -10.70
C ARG A 64 -15.03 3.58 -10.99
N ARG A 65 -15.35 4.38 -12.03
CA ARG A 65 -16.73 4.76 -12.37
C ARG A 65 -17.43 3.78 -13.31
N ASP A 66 -16.72 3.32 -14.35
CA ASP A 66 -17.35 2.75 -15.54
C ASP A 66 -17.00 1.27 -15.75
N VAL A 67 -16.04 0.73 -14.99
CA VAL A 67 -15.60 -0.67 -15.14
C VAL A 67 -15.91 -1.46 -13.87
N THR A 68 -17.18 -1.88 -13.76
CA THR A 68 -17.72 -2.66 -12.63
C THR A 68 -16.98 -3.96 -12.35
N ALA A 69 -16.29 -4.54 -13.34
CA ALA A 69 -15.40 -5.68 -13.21
C ALA A 69 -14.22 -5.46 -12.24
N PHE A 70 -13.81 -4.20 -12.04
CA PHE A 70 -12.79 -3.79 -11.05
C PHE A 70 -13.42 -3.39 -9.70
N GLY A 71 -14.61 -3.89 -9.40
CA GLY A 71 -15.31 -3.65 -8.13
C GLY A 71 -14.59 -4.25 -6.91
N TYR A 72 -15.08 -3.88 -5.73
CA TYR A 72 -14.45 -4.05 -4.39
C TYR A 72 -14.07 -5.48 -3.95
N GLN A 73 -14.36 -6.54 -4.73
CA GLN A 73 -14.15 -7.94 -4.34
C GLN A 73 -12.96 -8.64 -5.02
N ARG A 74 -12.18 -7.97 -5.87
CA ARG A 74 -11.10 -8.59 -6.66
C ARG A 74 -9.76 -7.90 -6.48
N ASP A 75 -8.68 -8.68 -6.45
CA ASP A 75 -7.33 -8.14 -6.49
C ASP A 75 -7.02 -7.79 -7.95
N TYR A 76 -6.65 -6.54 -8.25
CA TYR A 76 -6.24 -6.16 -9.61
C TYR A 76 -5.02 -5.24 -9.66
N TYR A 77 -4.29 -5.34 -10.77
CA TYR A 77 -3.10 -4.54 -11.03
C TYR A 77 -3.12 -4.06 -12.48
N LEU A 78 -3.11 -2.75 -12.66
CA LEU A 78 -3.18 -2.05 -13.95
C LEU A 78 -1.87 -1.28 -14.15
N ILE A 79 -1.27 -1.43 -15.32
CA ILE A 79 -0.08 -0.69 -15.73
C ILE A 79 -0.38 -0.01 -17.06
N THR A 80 -0.10 1.28 -17.17
CA THR A 80 -0.19 2.01 -18.43
C THR A 80 1.20 2.42 -18.90
N ALA A 81 1.38 2.48 -20.22
CA ALA A 81 2.64 2.91 -20.82
C ALA A 81 2.97 4.37 -20.54
N CYS A 82 1.97 5.25 -20.47
CA CYS A 82 2.19 6.68 -20.38
C CYS A 82 1.00 7.39 -19.70
N ARG A 83 1.16 8.68 -19.38
CA ARG A 83 0.07 9.60 -18.99
C ARG A 83 -0.93 9.86 -20.12
N SER A 84 -2.09 10.41 -19.77
CA SER A 84 -3.19 10.71 -20.71
C SER A 84 -2.80 11.62 -21.90
N SER A 85 -1.85 12.53 -21.70
CA SER A 85 -1.39 13.51 -22.69
C SER A 85 -0.02 13.18 -23.30
N SER A 86 0.52 12.00 -22.98
CA SER A 86 1.86 11.58 -23.38
C SER A 86 1.82 10.45 -24.41
N LYS A 87 2.92 10.31 -25.16
CA LYS A 87 3.09 9.20 -26.12
C LYS A 87 3.80 8.03 -25.47
N ALA A 88 3.42 6.82 -25.88
CA ALA A 88 4.23 5.62 -25.71
C ALA A 88 5.22 5.52 -26.88
N TYR A 89 6.43 5.03 -26.61
CA TYR A 89 7.51 4.96 -27.59
C TYR A 89 7.84 3.52 -27.97
N GLU A 90 8.08 3.31 -29.26
CA GLU A 90 8.59 2.05 -29.79
C GLU A 90 10.09 1.92 -29.54
N GLY A 91 10.55 0.70 -29.24
CA GLY A 91 11.96 0.33 -29.26
C GLY A 91 12.27 -0.54 -30.48
N VAL A 92 13.48 -1.11 -30.53
CA VAL A 92 13.97 -1.87 -31.69
C VAL A 92 13.20 -3.18 -31.90
N GLU A 93 12.94 -3.92 -30.82
CA GLU A 93 12.26 -5.22 -30.87
C GLU A 93 10.88 -5.18 -30.18
N HIS A 94 10.76 -4.39 -29.12
CA HIS A 94 9.55 -4.18 -28.34
C HIS A 94 9.40 -2.70 -28.00
N SER A 95 8.20 -2.26 -27.62
CA SER A 95 8.01 -0.94 -27.02
C SER A 95 8.90 -0.75 -25.78
N LEU A 96 9.11 0.50 -25.37
CA LEU A 96 9.87 0.78 -24.16
C LEU A 96 9.23 0.13 -22.91
N LEU A 97 7.90 0.19 -22.77
CA LEU A 97 7.20 -0.45 -21.66
C LEU A 97 7.35 -1.97 -21.72
N THR A 98 7.07 -2.60 -22.87
CA THR A 98 7.14 -4.06 -22.99
C THR A 98 8.55 -4.56 -22.69
N ARG A 99 9.60 -3.87 -23.16
CA ARG A 99 10.99 -4.20 -22.82
C ARG A 99 11.24 -4.14 -21.32
N ALA A 100 10.77 -3.07 -20.65
CA ALA A 100 10.92 -2.90 -19.21
C ALA A 100 10.14 -3.98 -18.43
N VAL A 101 8.92 -4.31 -18.87
CA VAL A 101 8.10 -5.37 -18.27
C VAL A 101 8.78 -6.74 -18.41
N LEU A 102 9.29 -7.08 -19.59
CA LEU A 102 10.01 -8.34 -19.80
C LEU A 102 11.25 -8.44 -18.91
N LYS A 103 12.00 -7.34 -18.76
CA LYS A 103 13.12 -7.29 -17.81
C LYS A 103 12.63 -7.47 -16.37
N GLY A 104 11.58 -6.76 -15.96
CA GLY A 104 11.01 -6.86 -14.62
C GLY A 104 10.38 -8.22 -14.29
N LEU A 105 9.95 -8.98 -15.30
CA LEU A 105 9.46 -10.36 -15.16
C LEU A 105 10.56 -11.42 -15.29
N SER A 106 11.78 -11.03 -15.65
CA SER A 106 12.90 -11.96 -15.81
C SER A 106 13.37 -12.54 -14.46
N ARG A 107 14.02 -13.70 -14.51
CA ARG A 107 14.58 -14.35 -13.31
C ARG A 107 15.59 -13.46 -12.57
N ASP A 108 16.27 -12.54 -13.27
CA ASP A 108 17.19 -11.59 -12.64
C ASP A 108 16.49 -10.55 -11.77
N SER A 109 15.23 -10.26 -12.07
CA SER A 109 14.40 -9.36 -11.29
C SER A 109 13.64 -10.07 -10.17
N ALA A 110 13.70 -11.40 -10.09
CA ALA A 110 13.04 -12.17 -9.04
C ALA A 110 13.67 -11.94 -7.66
N SER A 111 12.85 -12.06 -6.61
CA SER A 111 13.40 -12.15 -5.25
C SER A 111 14.41 -13.30 -5.17
N PRO A 112 15.65 -13.08 -4.70
CA PRO A 112 16.65 -14.16 -4.62
C PRO A 112 16.22 -15.32 -3.71
N SER A 113 15.57 -14.99 -2.58
CA SER A 113 15.15 -15.92 -1.54
C SER A 113 13.86 -16.64 -1.87
N SER A 114 12.86 -15.92 -2.36
CA SER A 114 11.53 -16.49 -2.63
C SER A 114 11.30 -16.83 -4.10
N GLY A 115 12.12 -16.35 -5.03
CA GLY A 115 11.91 -16.49 -6.46
C GLY A 115 10.69 -15.72 -7.00
N ARG A 116 10.01 -14.93 -6.15
CA ARG A 116 8.75 -14.24 -6.50
C ARG A 116 8.99 -12.92 -7.22
N ILE A 117 8.12 -12.63 -8.16
CA ILE A 117 7.95 -11.30 -8.77
C ILE A 117 6.50 -10.87 -8.55
N SER A 118 6.30 -9.83 -7.75
CA SER A 118 4.98 -9.22 -7.56
C SER A 118 4.72 -8.11 -8.57
N GLY A 119 3.46 -7.68 -8.70
CA GLY A 119 3.11 -6.50 -9.50
C GLY A 119 3.83 -5.24 -9.04
N ASP A 120 3.96 -5.06 -7.71
CA ASP A 120 4.68 -3.93 -7.11
C ASP A 120 6.15 -3.93 -7.52
N ARG A 121 6.84 -5.06 -7.35
CA ARG A 121 8.25 -5.23 -7.74
C ARG A 121 8.46 -5.06 -9.25
N LEU A 122 7.54 -5.60 -10.07
CA LEU A 122 7.58 -5.39 -11.52
C LEU A 122 7.56 -3.89 -11.84
N PHE A 123 6.67 -3.13 -11.18
CA PHE A 123 6.53 -1.72 -11.49
C PHE A 123 7.72 -0.89 -11.00
N ASP A 124 8.37 -1.26 -9.90
CA ASP A 124 9.61 -0.62 -9.46
C ASP A 124 10.71 -0.76 -10.52
N VAL A 125 10.93 -1.98 -11.05
CA VAL A 125 11.90 -2.23 -12.13
C VAL A 125 11.51 -1.48 -13.41
N VAL A 126 10.22 -1.43 -13.73
CA VAL A 126 9.73 -0.65 -14.88
C VAL A 126 10.01 0.84 -14.71
N GLY A 127 9.82 1.38 -13.50
CA GLY A 127 10.13 2.76 -13.15
C GLY A 127 11.61 3.08 -13.30
N GLU A 128 12.49 2.21 -12.80
CA GLU A 128 13.95 2.34 -12.94
C GLU A 128 14.38 2.33 -14.41
N GLU A 129 13.89 1.36 -15.20
CA GLU A 129 14.22 1.24 -16.62
C GLU A 129 13.77 2.45 -17.44
N LEU A 130 12.68 3.10 -17.03
CA LEU A 130 12.08 4.22 -17.74
C LEU A 130 12.39 5.58 -17.13
N GLN A 131 13.17 5.65 -16.03
CA GLN A 131 13.47 6.88 -15.29
C GLN A 131 14.10 7.98 -16.16
N ASN A 132 14.93 7.59 -17.13
CA ASN A 132 15.58 8.50 -18.08
C ASN A 132 14.91 8.52 -19.46
N SER A 133 13.75 7.87 -19.58
CA SER A 133 12.94 7.91 -20.78
C SER A 133 11.99 9.12 -20.73
N ARG A 134 11.44 9.51 -21.89
CA ARG A 134 10.33 10.49 -21.96
C ARG A 134 8.97 9.85 -21.68
N GLN A 135 8.96 8.62 -21.17
CA GLN A 135 7.77 7.81 -20.98
C GLN A 135 7.54 7.60 -19.49
N GLU A 136 6.38 8.07 -19.01
CA GLU A 136 6.00 7.99 -17.60
C GLU A 136 4.88 6.97 -17.43
N PRO A 137 5.20 5.70 -17.14
CA PRO A 137 4.19 4.69 -16.89
C PRO A 137 3.41 5.02 -15.61
N LEU A 138 2.12 4.68 -15.59
CA LEU A 138 1.32 4.77 -14.38
C LEU A 138 0.95 3.35 -13.93
N ARG A 139 0.73 3.21 -12.63
CA ARG A 139 0.09 2.03 -12.09
C ARG A 139 -1.12 2.38 -11.26
N MET A 140 -2.08 1.48 -11.29
CA MET A 140 -3.14 1.40 -10.30
C MET A 140 -3.17 -0.04 -9.85
N GLY A 141 -3.43 -0.28 -8.58
CA GLY A 141 -3.96 -1.58 -8.26
C GLY A 141 -4.72 -1.54 -6.97
N TRP A 142 -5.36 -2.65 -6.70
CA TRP A 142 -6.36 -2.80 -5.68
C TRP A 142 -6.30 -4.22 -5.12
N GLY A 143 -6.57 -4.37 -3.83
CA GLY A 143 -6.45 -5.66 -3.16
C GLY A 143 -5.00 -6.10 -2.90
N ARG A 144 -4.75 -7.41 -2.75
CA ARG A 144 -3.43 -7.97 -2.41
C ARG A 144 -2.36 -7.70 -3.46
N SER A 145 -1.10 -7.76 -3.05
CA SER A 145 0.00 -7.83 -4.00
C SER A 145 -0.14 -9.13 -4.81
N ILE A 146 -0.18 -8.99 -6.13
CA ILE A 146 -0.36 -10.12 -7.04
C ILE A 146 1.02 -10.65 -7.41
N THR A 147 1.31 -11.90 -7.05
CA THR A 147 2.47 -12.61 -7.59
C THR A 147 2.23 -12.87 -9.09
N LEU A 148 3.07 -12.30 -9.93
CA LEU A 148 3.01 -12.42 -11.39
C LEU A 148 3.78 -13.63 -11.87
N VAL A 149 4.98 -13.86 -11.31
CA VAL A 149 5.86 -14.96 -11.68
C VAL A 149 6.51 -15.54 -10.44
N GLN A 150 6.68 -16.86 -10.43
CA GLN A 150 7.37 -17.63 -9.41
C GLN A 150 8.50 -18.43 -10.06
N TYR A 151 9.73 -18.11 -9.70
CA TYR A 151 10.92 -18.90 -10.05
C TYR A 151 11.34 -19.78 -8.88
N GLU A 152 12.21 -20.76 -9.17
CA GLU A 152 12.98 -21.42 -8.11
C GLU A 152 13.97 -20.40 -7.50
N PRO A 153 14.07 -20.34 -6.16
CA PRO A 153 15.05 -19.51 -5.47
C PRO A 153 16.47 -19.74 -5.98
N ARG A 154 17.26 -18.66 -6.12
CA ARG A 154 18.64 -18.76 -6.60
C ARG A 154 19.55 -19.14 -5.44
N GLN A 155 20.03 -20.38 -5.44
CA GLN A 155 21.09 -20.83 -4.52
C GLN A 155 22.48 -20.31 -4.94
N ASP A 156 22.71 -20.08 -6.25
CA ASP A 156 24.03 -19.72 -6.80
C ASP A 156 23.93 -18.58 -7.84
N SER A 157 24.14 -17.33 -7.46
CA SER A 157 24.31 -16.24 -8.45
C SER A 157 25.46 -15.31 -8.06
N PRO A 158 26.62 -15.40 -8.75
CA PRO A 158 27.74 -14.48 -8.57
C PRO A 158 27.40 -13.16 -9.29
N GLY A 159 26.86 -12.20 -8.54
CA GLY A 159 26.44 -10.90 -9.07
C GLY A 159 25.46 -10.12 -8.18
N ALA A 160 24.75 -10.81 -7.30
CA ALA A 160 24.32 -10.20 -6.05
C ALA A 160 25.57 -10.22 -5.15
N GLU A 161 26.16 -9.07 -4.81
CA GLU A 161 26.72 -9.03 -3.46
C GLU A 161 25.52 -9.37 -2.58
N LEU A 162 25.53 -10.56 -1.95
CA LEU A 162 24.71 -10.79 -0.75
C LEU A 162 24.85 -9.50 0.05
N PRO A 163 23.74 -8.83 0.43
CA PRO A 163 23.84 -7.58 1.15
C PRO A 163 24.86 -7.77 2.24
N ARG A 164 25.90 -6.92 2.22
CA ARG A 164 27.04 -7.08 3.11
C ARG A 164 26.49 -7.21 4.51
N PHE A 165 26.96 -8.22 5.24
CA PHE A 165 26.50 -8.48 6.59
C PHE A 165 26.47 -7.16 7.37
N ASN A 166 25.25 -6.75 7.73
CA ASN A 166 25.02 -5.55 8.50
C ASN A 166 24.62 -5.99 9.91
N PRO A 167 25.42 -5.68 10.95
CA PRO A 167 25.13 -6.14 12.29
C PRO A 167 23.98 -5.38 12.97
N SER A 168 23.45 -4.30 12.37
CA SER A 168 22.30 -3.61 12.94
C SER A 168 21.08 -4.52 12.98
N ASN A 169 20.36 -4.52 14.10
CA ASN A 169 19.17 -5.35 14.27
C ASN A 169 17.99 -4.78 13.48
N PRO A 170 17.44 -5.51 12.48
CA PRO A 170 16.30 -5.05 11.69
C PRO A 170 14.96 -5.15 12.45
N TYR A 171 14.92 -5.84 13.59
CA TYR A 171 13.70 -6.09 14.35
C TYR A 171 13.54 -5.09 15.48
N MET A 172 12.38 -4.42 15.51
CA MET A 172 12.13 -3.30 16.41
C MET A 172 11.80 -3.72 17.85
N GLY A 173 11.56 -5.02 18.09
CA GLY A 173 11.09 -5.52 19.37
C GLY A 173 9.69 -5.00 19.70
N LEU A 174 9.52 -4.47 20.91
CA LEU A 174 8.24 -3.90 21.36
C LEU A 174 7.96 -2.50 20.81
N LYS A 175 8.91 -1.88 20.10
CA LYS A 175 8.73 -0.56 19.49
C LYS A 175 7.95 -0.68 18.18
N ALA A 176 7.12 0.32 17.88
CA ALA A 176 6.54 0.46 16.56
C ALA A 176 7.64 0.76 15.53
N PHE A 177 7.43 0.34 14.28
CA PHE A 177 8.24 0.81 13.16
C PHE A 177 7.87 2.26 12.86
N ASP A 178 8.87 3.11 12.68
CA ASP A 178 8.66 4.50 12.24
C ASP A 178 8.98 4.63 10.74
N ARG A 179 8.76 5.84 10.20
CA ARG A 179 8.99 6.16 8.77
C ARG A 179 10.39 5.79 8.30
N ASP A 180 11.40 6.02 9.13
CA ASP A 180 12.80 5.75 8.79
C ASP A 180 13.12 4.24 8.72
N GLN A 181 12.22 3.38 9.22
CA GLN A 181 12.36 1.93 9.16
C GLN A 181 11.40 1.29 8.13
N ALA A 182 10.83 2.08 7.22
CA ALA A 182 9.94 1.58 6.17
C ALA A 182 10.58 0.48 5.32
N GLU A 183 11.89 0.56 5.09
CA GLU A 183 12.64 -0.45 4.33
C GLU A 183 12.74 -1.83 5.02
N TYR A 184 12.37 -1.92 6.30
CA TYR A 184 12.32 -3.16 7.10
C TYR A 184 10.88 -3.60 7.41
N PHE A 185 9.88 -2.87 6.92
CA PHE A 185 8.47 -3.13 7.19
C PHE A 185 7.83 -3.93 6.04
N PHE A 186 7.85 -5.26 6.16
CA PHE A 186 7.35 -6.20 5.14
C PHE A 186 6.04 -6.89 5.54
N GLY A 187 5.36 -7.47 4.55
CA GLY A 187 4.18 -8.31 4.75
C GLY A 187 2.94 -7.52 5.17
N ARG A 188 2.91 -6.22 4.89
CA ARG A 188 1.81 -5.31 5.25
C ARG A 188 1.31 -4.47 4.07
N GLU A 189 1.65 -4.88 2.86
CA GLU A 189 1.36 -4.19 1.61
C GLU A 189 -0.15 -4.06 1.38
N GLN A 190 -0.92 -5.12 1.64
CA GLN A 190 -2.38 -5.09 1.45
C GLN A 190 -3.09 -4.16 2.46
N PRO A 191 -2.81 -4.24 3.78
CA PRO A 191 -3.29 -3.25 4.73
C PRO A 191 -2.91 -1.81 4.35
N VAL A 192 -1.66 -1.53 3.98
CA VAL A 192 -1.21 -0.18 3.59
C VAL A 192 -2.01 0.33 2.39
N ARG A 193 -2.19 -0.51 1.37
CA ARG A 193 -2.99 -0.18 0.19
C ARG A 193 -4.43 0.16 0.56
N ALA A 194 -5.05 -0.64 1.42
CA ALA A 194 -6.40 -0.41 1.88
C ALA A 194 -6.56 0.92 2.64
N LEU A 195 -5.51 1.40 3.32
CA LEU A 195 -5.47 2.73 3.92
C LEU A 195 -5.34 3.83 2.86
N LEU A 196 -4.41 3.68 1.90
CA LEU A 196 -4.24 4.62 0.78
C LEU A 196 -5.54 4.83 -0.01
N ASP A 197 -6.25 3.74 -0.31
CA ASP A 197 -7.51 3.78 -1.06
C ASP A 197 -8.56 4.61 -0.34
N ARG A 198 -8.73 4.40 0.97
CA ARG A 198 -9.68 5.15 1.80
C ARG A 198 -9.27 6.61 1.92
N LEU A 199 -7.99 6.90 2.14
CA LEU A 199 -7.48 8.26 2.28
C LEU A 199 -7.51 9.04 0.95
N SER A 200 -7.51 8.34 -0.19
CA SER A 200 -7.69 8.95 -1.51
C SER A 200 -9.12 9.47 -1.73
N GLN A 201 -10.10 8.89 -1.04
CA GLN A 201 -11.53 9.23 -1.17
C GLN A 201 -12.05 10.06 0.01
N ASN A 202 -11.35 10.05 1.13
CA ASN A 202 -11.81 10.63 2.38
C ASN A 202 -10.73 11.51 3.00
N ARG A 203 -11.17 12.57 3.70
CA ARG A 203 -10.29 13.36 4.57
C ARG A 203 -10.18 12.78 5.98
N PHE A 204 -10.94 11.74 6.30
CA PHE A 204 -10.87 11.05 7.58
C PHE A 204 -10.67 9.55 7.39
N LEU A 205 -9.79 8.96 8.21
CA LEU A 205 -9.49 7.53 8.22
C LEU A 205 -9.30 7.01 9.66
N ALA A 206 -10.16 6.09 10.09
CA ALA A 206 -10.00 5.36 11.34
C ALA A 206 -9.34 3.99 11.11
N VAL A 207 -8.19 3.77 11.75
CA VAL A 207 -7.48 2.50 11.80
C VAL A 207 -7.78 1.82 13.13
N ILE A 208 -8.52 0.72 13.08
CA ILE A 208 -9.10 0.06 14.26
C ILE A 208 -8.47 -1.31 14.44
N GLY A 209 -8.16 -1.71 15.66
CA GLY A 209 -7.67 -3.07 15.92
C GLY A 209 -7.19 -3.25 17.35
N PRO A 210 -6.97 -4.49 17.82
CA PRO A 210 -6.54 -4.74 19.19
C PRO A 210 -5.18 -4.09 19.50
N SER A 211 -4.83 -3.98 20.79
CA SER A 211 -3.49 -3.55 21.17
C SER A 211 -2.43 -4.48 20.57
N GLY A 212 -1.31 -3.91 20.12
CA GLY A 212 -0.23 -4.68 19.49
C GLY A 212 -0.54 -5.23 18.09
N SER A 213 -1.66 -4.90 17.46
CA SER A 213 -1.95 -5.34 16.07
C SER A 213 -1.10 -4.64 15.00
N GLY A 214 -0.27 -3.67 15.39
CA GLY A 214 0.61 -2.93 14.49
C GLY A 214 -0.03 -1.70 13.84
N LYS A 215 -1.13 -1.14 14.38
CA LYS A 215 -1.79 0.08 13.84
C LYS A 215 -0.80 1.24 13.62
N SER A 216 -0.01 1.55 14.64
CA SER A 216 0.97 2.64 14.59
C SER A 216 2.05 2.38 13.55
N SER A 217 2.63 1.17 13.51
CA SER A 217 3.60 0.77 12.48
C SER A 217 2.99 0.81 11.08
N LEU A 218 1.75 0.34 10.93
CA LEU A 218 1.04 0.31 9.65
C LEU A 218 0.86 1.72 9.07
N VAL A 219 0.55 2.70 9.93
CA VAL A 219 0.48 4.10 9.50
C VAL A 219 1.88 4.67 9.28
N ARG A 220 2.77 4.56 10.27
CA ARG A 220 4.06 5.28 10.27
C ARG A 220 5.08 4.74 9.28
N ALA A 221 5.26 3.43 9.23
CA ALA A 221 6.23 2.76 8.37
C ALA A 221 5.61 2.21 7.08
N GLY A 222 4.28 2.12 7.02
CA GLY A 222 3.56 1.67 5.83
C GLY A 222 2.96 2.82 5.02
N LEU A 223 1.97 3.51 5.59
CA LEU A 223 1.19 4.52 4.88
C LEU A 223 1.98 5.82 4.60
N LEU A 224 2.64 6.40 5.61
CA LEU A 224 3.31 7.69 5.46
C LEU A 224 4.44 7.70 4.41
N PRO A 225 5.30 6.66 4.29
CA PRO A 225 6.30 6.58 3.22
C PRO A 225 5.66 6.54 1.83
N GLU A 226 4.55 5.82 1.66
CA GLU A 226 3.82 5.77 0.39
C GLU A 226 3.24 7.14 0.03
N LEU A 227 2.74 7.90 1.00
CA LEU A 227 2.29 9.28 0.77
C LEU A 227 3.46 10.18 0.33
N ALA A 228 4.62 10.08 0.98
CA ALA A 228 5.83 10.79 0.56
C ALA A 228 6.29 10.38 -0.86
N GLY A 229 6.03 9.12 -1.25
CA GLY A 229 6.23 8.59 -2.59
C GLY A 229 5.22 9.05 -3.65
N ASP A 230 4.31 9.97 -3.30
CA ASP A 230 3.25 10.49 -4.18
C ASP A 230 2.20 9.45 -4.61
N ARG A 231 1.93 8.45 -3.75
CA ARG A 231 0.97 7.38 -4.07
C ARG A 231 -0.47 7.83 -4.11
N ILE A 232 -0.78 8.96 -3.49
CA ILE A 232 -1.97 9.75 -3.82
C ILE A 232 -1.45 10.98 -4.58
N PRO A 233 -1.96 11.34 -5.76
CA PRO A 233 -1.41 12.46 -6.52
C PRO A 233 -1.34 13.76 -5.70
N GLY A 234 -0.14 14.34 -5.63
CA GLY A 234 0.15 15.53 -4.83
C GLY A 234 0.44 15.26 -3.36
N SER A 235 0.47 13.99 -2.91
CA SER A 235 0.73 13.64 -1.51
C SER A 235 2.17 13.79 -1.08
N ARG A 236 3.10 13.89 -2.05
CA ARG A 236 4.51 14.16 -1.75
C ARG A 236 4.72 15.47 -0.96
N ASP A 237 3.89 16.47 -1.24
CA ASP A 237 4.00 17.80 -0.64
C ASP A 237 3.15 17.93 0.63
N TRP A 238 2.49 16.85 1.08
CA TRP A 238 1.70 16.87 2.30
C TRP A 238 2.62 16.87 3.52
N GLN A 239 2.41 17.83 4.41
CA GLN A 239 3.05 17.86 5.71
C GLN A 239 2.45 16.77 6.59
N VAL A 240 3.26 16.20 7.48
CA VAL A 240 2.83 15.13 8.39
C VAL A 240 3.01 15.61 9.82
N GLU A 241 1.94 15.52 10.59
CA GLU A 241 1.92 15.83 12.01
C GLU A 241 1.42 14.60 12.77
N ILE A 242 2.16 14.17 13.80
CA ILE A 242 1.80 12.99 14.59
C ILE A 242 1.58 13.43 16.04
N ILE A 243 0.40 13.15 16.57
CA ILE A 243 0.06 13.44 17.96
C ILE A 243 -0.46 12.21 18.69
N THR A 244 -0.34 12.24 20.01
CA THR A 244 -1.02 11.33 20.91
C THR A 244 -1.79 12.18 21.93
N PRO A 245 -3.12 11.96 22.15
CA PRO A 245 -3.94 12.89 22.93
C PRO A 245 -3.42 13.21 24.34
N GLY A 246 -3.03 12.19 25.11
CA GLY A 246 -2.55 12.37 26.47
C GLY A 246 -3.57 13.02 27.43
N PRO A 247 -3.11 13.56 28.58
CA PRO A 247 -3.99 14.16 29.59
C PRO A 247 -4.51 15.57 29.25
N TYR A 248 -3.91 16.26 28.27
CA TYR A 248 -4.28 17.62 27.85
C TYR A 248 -4.53 17.69 26.33
N PRO A 249 -5.51 16.93 25.82
CA PRO A 249 -5.67 16.66 24.39
C PRO A 249 -5.92 17.91 23.55
N LEU A 250 -6.63 18.92 24.09
CA LEU A 250 -6.86 20.16 23.35
C LEU A 250 -5.59 20.99 23.14
N GLN A 251 -4.70 21.02 24.13
CA GLN A 251 -3.44 21.74 24.01
C GLN A 251 -2.57 21.08 22.94
N THR A 252 -2.47 19.75 22.98
CA THR A 252 -1.75 18.95 21.98
C THR A 252 -2.30 19.20 20.57
N LEU A 253 -3.62 19.11 20.38
CA LEU A 253 -4.25 19.33 19.07
C LEU A 253 -4.04 20.76 18.55
N THR A 254 -4.23 21.76 19.42
CA THR A 254 -4.09 23.17 19.03
C THR A 254 -2.67 23.46 18.59
N HIS A 255 -1.67 22.97 19.34
CA HIS A 255 -0.27 23.13 18.99
C HIS A 255 0.06 22.52 17.63
N ALA A 256 -0.39 21.29 17.39
CA ALA A 256 -0.20 20.59 16.13
C ALA A 256 -0.83 21.33 14.94
N LEU A 257 -2.07 21.81 15.07
CA LEU A 257 -2.74 22.54 14.01
C LEU A 257 -2.09 23.91 13.75
N ASP A 258 -1.73 24.65 14.80
CA ASP A 258 -1.13 25.99 14.67
C ASP A 258 0.22 25.97 13.93
N GLN A 259 0.99 24.88 14.02
CA GLN A 259 2.25 24.74 13.27
C GLN A 259 2.04 24.79 11.75
N HIS A 260 0.86 24.40 11.27
CA HIS A 260 0.58 24.27 9.83
C HIS A 260 -0.46 25.28 9.31
N ARG A 261 -1.06 26.10 10.19
CA ARG A 261 -2.12 27.08 9.83
C ARG A 261 -1.72 28.15 8.80
N ASN A 262 -0.43 28.42 8.65
CA ASN A 262 0.08 29.44 7.72
C ASN A 262 0.71 28.84 6.44
N GLY A 263 0.68 27.51 6.30
CA GLY A 263 1.19 26.84 5.10
C GLY A 263 0.11 26.69 4.04
N ASP A 264 0.48 26.87 2.77
CA ASP A 264 -0.37 26.53 1.62
C ASP A 264 -0.41 25.01 1.36
N GLN A 265 0.33 24.21 2.13
CA GLN A 265 0.50 22.77 1.94
C GLN A 265 -0.55 21.97 2.71
N PRO A 266 -1.09 20.88 2.12
CA PRO A 266 -1.99 19.96 2.82
C PRO A 266 -1.30 19.30 4.01
N VAL A 267 -2.08 18.93 5.02
CA VAL A 267 -1.56 18.31 6.24
C VAL A 267 -2.21 16.94 6.45
N VAL A 268 -1.41 15.95 6.79
CA VAL A 268 -1.86 14.67 7.34
C VAL A 268 -1.63 14.71 8.84
N LEU A 269 -2.71 14.82 9.61
CA LEU A 269 -2.69 14.71 11.07
C LEU A 269 -2.98 13.27 11.47
N PHE A 270 -1.96 12.58 11.98
CA PHE A 270 -2.10 11.24 12.54
C PHE A 270 -2.24 11.31 14.07
N VAL A 271 -3.44 11.00 14.57
CA VAL A 271 -3.73 10.86 16.00
C VAL A 271 -3.54 9.40 16.39
N ASP A 272 -2.35 9.08 16.89
CA ASP A 272 -1.98 7.76 17.36
C ASP A 272 -2.48 7.53 18.80
N GLN A 273 -2.78 6.28 19.15
CA GLN A 273 -3.36 5.88 20.44
C GLN A 273 -4.56 6.77 20.86
N PHE A 274 -5.55 6.89 19.98
CA PHE A 274 -6.71 7.75 20.19
C PHE A 274 -7.47 7.41 21.49
N GLU A 275 -7.40 6.16 21.96
CA GLU A 275 -7.96 5.74 23.25
C GLU A 275 -7.39 6.48 24.46
N GLU A 276 -6.22 7.13 24.36
CA GLU A 276 -5.70 8.00 25.41
C GLU A 276 -6.64 9.16 25.73
N LEU A 277 -7.45 9.59 24.75
CA LEU A 277 -8.50 10.58 24.97
C LEU A 277 -9.49 10.14 26.06
N PHE A 278 -9.82 8.84 26.12
CA PHE A 278 -10.81 8.32 27.07
C PHE A 278 -10.18 7.75 28.34
N THR A 279 -8.88 7.44 28.31
CA THR A 279 -8.18 6.78 29.42
C THR A 279 -7.34 7.75 30.25
N LEU A 280 -6.80 8.82 29.66
CA LEU A 280 -5.90 9.77 30.33
C LEU A 280 -6.51 11.16 30.53
N CYS A 281 -7.38 11.62 29.62
CA CYS A 281 -8.12 12.86 29.80
C CYS A 281 -9.37 12.60 30.66
N SER A 282 -9.46 13.25 31.82
CA SER A 282 -10.56 13.08 32.78
C SER A 282 -11.73 14.06 32.56
N ASN A 283 -11.57 15.07 31.70
CA ASN A 283 -12.59 16.07 31.41
C ASN A 283 -13.39 15.72 30.14
N GLU A 284 -14.66 15.34 30.28
CA GLU A 284 -15.52 14.98 29.14
C GLU A 284 -15.82 16.15 28.20
N ASP A 285 -15.89 17.39 28.69
CA ASP A 285 -16.07 18.57 27.84
C ASP A 285 -14.83 18.79 26.96
N GLU A 286 -13.65 18.50 27.51
CA GLU A 286 -12.39 18.56 26.77
C GLU A 286 -12.33 17.46 25.69
N GLN A 287 -12.76 16.23 26.03
CA GLN A 287 -12.89 15.13 25.08
C GLN A 287 -13.84 15.47 23.93
N ARG A 288 -15.03 15.99 24.24
CA ARG A 288 -16.02 16.41 23.24
C ARG A 288 -15.46 17.51 22.34
N THR A 289 -14.82 18.51 22.93
CA THR A 289 -14.25 19.64 22.17
C THR A 289 -13.13 19.17 21.23
N PHE A 290 -12.32 18.20 21.67
CA PHE A 290 -11.28 17.61 20.84
C PHE A 290 -11.86 16.92 19.61
N ILE A 291 -12.85 16.04 19.80
CA ILE A 291 -13.52 15.32 18.71
C ILE A 291 -14.22 16.30 17.77
N LYS A 292 -14.93 17.28 18.34
CA LYS A 292 -15.61 18.33 17.57
C LYS A 292 -14.62 19.07 16.68
N ARG A 293 -13.44 19.42 17.22
CA ARG A 293 -12.42 20.13 16.46
C ARG A 293 -11.85 19.28 15.32
N LEU A 294 -11.61 17.98 15.52
CA LEU A 294 -11.22 17.08 14.43
C LEU A 294 -12.28 17.03 13.32
N ASN A 295 -13.56 17.01 13.69
CA ASN A 295 -14.66 17.03 12.73
C ASN A 295 -14.74 18.36 11.96
N GLU A 296 -14.58 19.50 12.65
CA GLU A 296 -14.51 20.83 12.03
C GLU A 296 -13.34 20.91 11.03
N GLU A 297 -12.13 20.48 11.42
CA GLU A 297 -10.94 20.48 10.56
C GLU A 297 -11.07 19.56 9.34
N THR A 298 -11.73 18.41 9.49
CA THR A 298 -11.95 17.46 8.37
C THR A 298 -12.89 18.05 7.31
N ASN A 299 -13.91 18.80 7.75
CA ASN A 299 -14.98 19.32 6.90
C ASN A 299 -14.73 20.75 6.41
N ASP A 300 -13.72 21.46 6.93
CA ASP A 300 -13.39 22.79 6.44
C ASP A 300 -12.81 22.70 5.01
N LEU A 301 -13.50 23.34 4.06
CA LEU A 301 -13.07 23.38 2.67
C LEU A 301 -11.86 24.30 2.44
N ASN A 302 -11.59 25.20 3.38
CA ASN A 302 -10.42 26.09 3.34
C ASN A 302 -9.16 25.39 3.85
N THR A 303 -9.30 24.33 4.63
CA THR A 303 -8.18 23.48 5.02
C THR A 303 -8.06 22.30 4.05
N GLN A 304 -6.82 21.85 3.84
CA GLN A 304 -6.52 20.62 3.12
C GLN A 304 -6.07 19.51 4.09
N THR A 305 -6.62 19.53 5.31
CA THR A 305 -6.26 18.62 6.38
C THR A 305 -6.91 17.26 6.18
N ARG A 306 -6.11 16.20 6.32
CA ARG A 306 -6.56 14.81 6.37
C ARG A 306 -6.23 14.24 7.74
N ILE A 307 -7.20 13.66 8.41
CA ILE A 307 -7.07 13.13 9.76
C ILE A 307 -7.08 11.61 9.70
N ILE A 308 -6.07 11.00 10.32
CA ILE A 308 -5.98 9.57 10.52
C ILE A 308 -6.02 9.33 12.03
N ILE A 309 -6.87 8.44 12.52
CA ILE A 309 -6.86 8.01 13.92
C ILE A 309 -6.47 6.54 14.01
N ALA A 310 -5.64 6.17 14.99
CA ALA A 310 -5.45 4.78 15.37
C ALA A 310 -6.12 4.54 16.73
N ILE A 311 -7.08 3.64 16.79
CA ILE A 311 -7.88 3.37 17.99
C ILE A 311 -8.04 1.87 18.22
N ARG A 312 -8.17 1.45 19.47
CA ARG A 312 -8.60 0.09 19.78
C ARG A 312 -10.10 -0.11 19.56
N GLY A 313 -10.48 -1.30 19.09
CA GLY A 313 -11.88 -1.64 18.81
C GLY A 313 -12.80 -1.58 20.03
N ASP A 314 -12.26 -1.84 21.22
CA ASP A 314 -12.97 -1.79 22.51
C ASP A 314 -13.22 -0.37 23.02
N PHE A 315 -12.81 0.68 22.29
CA PHE A 315 -13.10 2.08 22.59
C PHE A 315 -14.07 2.72 21.58
N LEU A 316 -14.60 1.94 20.63
CA LEU A 316 -15.61 2.45 19.68
C LEU A 316 -16.95 2.73 20.34
N ASP A 317 -17.30 1.99 21.38
CA ASP A 317 -18.47 2.24 22.21
C ASP A 317 -18.38 3.63 22.90
N ARG A 318 -17.18 4.00 23.38
CA ARG A 318 -16.91 5.33 23.93
C ARG A 318 -17.01 6.41 22.86
N CYS A 319 -16.50 6.16 21.65
CA CYS A 319 -16.67 7.08 20.53
C CYS A 319 -18.15 7.30 20.20
N ALA A 320 -18.96 6.24 20.18
CA ALA A 320 -20.38 6.29 19.85
C ALA A 320 -21.23 7.11 20.85
N GLN A 321 -20.69 7.46 22.03
CA GLN A 321 -21.36 8.35 22.99
C GLN A 321 -21.33 9.83 22.57
N PHE A 322 -20.50 10.18 21.57
CA PHE A 322 -20.37 11.52 21.02
C PHE A 322 -20.96 11.55 19.61
N GLN A 323 -21.94 12.43 19.37
CA GLN A 323 -22.54 12.60 18.04
C GLN A 323 -21.48 13.02 17.01
N GLU A 324 -20.52 13.84 17.43
CA GLU A 324 -19.43 14.35 16.62
C GLU A 324 -18.51 13.21 16.10
N SER A 325 -18.28 12.18 16.91
CA SER A 325 -17.55 10.98 16.48
C SER A 325 -18.36 10.15 15.49
N ALA A 326 -19.68 10.02 15.72
CA ALA A 326 -20.56 9.28 14.83
C ALA A 326 -20.64 9.96 13.46
N ASP A 327 -20.70 11.28 13.40
CA ASP A 327 -20.70 12.04 12.16
C ASP A 327 -19.37 11.87 11.38
N LEU A 328 -18.25 11.85 12.10
CA LEU A 328 -16.91 11.65 11.53
C LEU A 328 -16.75 10.24 10.94
N ILE A 329 -17.16 9.21 11.68
CA ILE A 329 -17.06 7.80 11.30
C ILE A 329 -18.08 7.42 10.20
N ASN A 330 -19.32 7.89 10.31
CA ASN A 330 -20.43 7.52 9.39
C ASN A 330 -20.52 8.39 8.13
N SER A 331 -19.49 9.19 7.82
CA SER A 331 -19.45 10.00 6.61
C SER A 331 -19.50 9.14 5.32
N THR A 332 -19.70 9.79 4.16
CA THR A 332 -20.32 9.23 2.94
C THR A 332 -19.57 8.10 2.23
N ALA A 333 -18.38 7.71 2.69
CA ALA A 333 -17.56 6.63 2.16
C ALA A 333 -16.92 5.85 3.32
N PRO A 334 -16.39 4.63 3.10
CA PRO A 334 -15.80 3.84 4.18
C PRO A 334 -14.54 4.52 4.73
N THR A 335 -14.70 5.28 5.81
CA THR A 335 -13.60 5.92 6.54
C THR A 335 -12.85 4.98 7.46
N THR A 336 -13.29 3.73 7.58
CA THR A 336 -12.80 2.81 8.61
C THR A 336 -12.08 1.61 8.01
N TYR A 337 -10.90 1.29 8.56
CA TYR A 337 -10.15 0.06 8.30
C TYR A 337 -9.93 -0.71 9.60
N VAL A 338 -10.37 -1.96 9.64
CA VAL A 338 -10.16 -2.86 10.78
C VAL A 338 -8.93 -3.73 10.50
N VAL A 339 -7.87 -3.51 11.27
CA VAL A 339 -6.70 -4.38 11.38
C VAL A 339 -7.14 -5.64 12.13
N THR A 340 -7.49 -6.68 11.38
CA THR A 340 -7.90 -7.96 11.94
C THR A 340 -6.72 -8.73 12.49
N PRO A 341 -6.88 -9.47 13.60
CA PRO A 341 -5.93 -10.52 13.97
C PRO A 341 -5.85 -11.56 12.86
N LEU A 342 -4.69 -12.17 12.81
CA LEU A 342 -4.08 -12.78 11.66
C LEU A 342 -4.54 -14.25 11.54
N THR A 343 -5.57 -14.60 10.74
CA THR A 343 -6.17 -15.96 10.77
C THR A 343 -6.45 -16.66 9.43
N GLU A 344 -6.03 -16.13 8.27
CA GLU A 344 -6.24 -16.79 6.95
C GLU A 344 -4.92 -17.18 6.27
N ALA A 345 -4.94 -18.15 5.34
CA ALA A 345 -3.76 -18.58 4.54
C ALA A 345 -2.99 -17.43 3.84
N LYS A 346 -3.61 -16.27 3.61
CA LYS A 346 -2.95 -15.08 3.07
C LYS A 346 -1.96 -14.42 4.04
N LEU A 347 -2.08 -14.76 5.32
CA LEU A 347 -1.25 -14.27 6.38
C LEU A 347 0.09 -14.98 6.50
N VAL A 348 0.14 -16.29 6.27
CA VAL A 348 1.38 -17.06 6.40
C VAL A 348 2.46 -16.41 5.55
N ALA A 349 2.12 -16.04 4.32
CA ALA A 349 3.00 -15.27 3.45
C ALA A 349 3.38 -13.87 4.02
N GLU A 350 2.43 -13.11 4.57
CA GLU A 350 2.71 -11.81 5.20
C GLU A 350 3.66 -11.94 6.40
N LEU A 351 3.46 -12.95 7.24
CA LEU A 351 4.31 -13.21 8.41
C LEU A 351 5.68 -13.73 8.00
N GLU A 352 5.74 -14.65 7.03
CA GLU A 352 6.99 -15.14 6.46
C GLU A 352 7.81 -13.96 5.92
N GLU A 353 7.22 -13.08 5.11
CA GLU A 353 7.89 -11.89 4.58
C GLU A 353 8.33 -10.93 5.70
N ALA A 354 7.48 -10.69 6.70
CA ALA A 354 7.82 -9.85 7.86
C ALA A 354 8.95 -10.43 8.72
N ILE A 355 9.16 -11.74 8.69
CA ILE A 355 10.25 -12.44 9.39
C ILE A 355 11.51 -12.45 8.52
N THR A 356 11.43 -12.89 7.26
CA THR A 356 12.61 -13.21 6.44
C THR A 356 13.21 -11.99 5.77
N CYS A 357 12.41 -11.14 5.15
CA CYS A 357 12.90 -10.02 4.33
C CYS A 357 13.80 -9.02 5.09
N PRO A 358 13.52 -8.65 6.37
CA PRO A 358 14.41 -7.77 7.11
C PRO A 358 15.81 -8.37 7.36
N ALA A 359 15.88 -9.66 7.71
CA ALA A 359 17.16 -10.37 7.91
C ALA A 359 17.91 -10.56 6.59
N GLU A 360 17.21 -10.93 5.53
CA GLU A 360 17.80 -11.12 4.20
C GLU A 360 18.45 -9.83 3.70
N ARG A 361 17.83 -8.66 3.95
CA ARG A 361 18.42 -7.35 3.65
C ARG A 361 19.71 -7.05 4.42
N HIS A 362 19.93 -7.71 5.54
CA HIS A 362 21.16 -7.60 6.34
C HIS A 362 22.14 -8.75 6.06
N GLY A 363 21.88 -9.57 5.04
CA GLY A 363 22.75 -10.67 4.64
C GLY A 363 22.62 -11.91 5.52
N VAL A 364 21.53 -12.02 6.29
CA VAL A 364 21.27 -13.12 7.21
C VAL A 364 20.07 -13.93 6.73
N GLY A 365 20.23 -15.25 6.67
CA GLY A 365 19.13 -16.19 6.39
C GLY A 365 18.66 -16.90 7.66
N PHE A 366 17.49 -17.51 7.58
CA PHE A 366 17.00 -18.42 8.61
C PHE A 366 17.33 -19.87 8.25
N GLU A 367 17.46 -20.73 9.27
CA GLU A 367 17.54 -22.18 9.07
C GLU A 367 16.24 -22.72 8.46
N ASP A 368 16.38 -23.74 7.62
CA ASP A 368 15.23 -24.38 6.96
C ASP A 368 14.19 -24.85 7.98
N GLY A 369 12.94 -24.43 7.79
CA GLY A 369 11.81 -24.80 8.65
C GLY A 369 11.63 -23.95 9.91
N LEU A 370 12.63 -23.17 10.33
CA LEU A 370 12.53 -22.31 11.53
C LEU A 370 11.45 -21.24 11.36
N VAL A 371 11.37 -20.60 10.19
CA VAL A 371 10.36 -19.57 9.91
C VAL A 371 8.95 -20.16 10.00
N ALA A 372 8.72 -21.32 9.39
CA ALA A 372 7.43 -22.00 9.44
C ALA A 372 7.01 -22.32 10.88
N GLN A 373 7.95 -22.77 11.72
CA GLN A 373 7.70 -23.01 13.14
C GLN A 373 7.34 -21.72 13.89
N ILE A 374 8.08 -20.62 13.66
CA ILE A 374 7.78 -19.32 14.28
C ILE A 374 6.39 -18.82 13.85
N VAL A 375 6.01 -19.00 12.59
CA VAL A 375 4.69 -18.62 12.08
C VAL A 375 3.59 -19.43 12.75
N ASP A 376 3.75 -20.76 12.85
CA ASP A 376 2.78 -21.66 13.50
C ASP A 376 2.58 -21.32 14.98
N ASP A 377 3.63 -20.90 15.69
CA ASP A 377 3.55 -20.50 17.10
C ASP A 377 2.73 -19.21 17.30
N VAL A 378 2.74 -18.30 16.32
CA VAL A 378 2.18 -16.94 16.42
C VAL A 378 0.80 -16.80 15.80
N ILE A 379 0.48 -17.57 14.75
CA ILE A 379 -0.72 -17.37 13.90
C ILE A 379 -2.04 -17.40 14.69
N ASN A 380 -2.15 -18.22 15.73
CA ASN A 380 -3.37 -18.34 16.52
C ASN A 380 -3.36 -17.51 17.82
N GLN A 381 -2.35 -16.66 18.02
CA GLN A 381 -2.17 -15.88 19.24
C GLN A 381 -2.55 -14.40 19.01
N PRO A 382 -3.67 -13.92 19.58
CA PRO A 382 -4.05 -12.51 19.49
C PRO A 382 -2.97 -11.60 20.09
N GLY A 383 -2.58 -10.56 19.36
CA GLY A 383 -1.60 -9.59 19.85
C GLY A 383 -0.16 -10.13 19.92
N ALA A 384 0.16 -11.21 19.20
CA ALA A 384 1.48 -11.81 19.24
C ALA A 384 2.55 -11.07 18.41
N MET A 385 2.18 -10.07 17.58
CA MET A 385 3.14 -9.32 16.77
C MET A 385 4.26 -8.62 17.57
N PRO A 386 4.00 -7.95 18.71
CA PRO A 386 5.07 -7.38 19.52
C PRO A 386 5.98 -8.46 20.15
N LEU A 387 5.40 -9.60 20.54
CA LEU A 387 6.16 -10.73 21.09
C LEU A 387 7.01 -11.41 20.03
N LEU A 388 6.49 -11.57 18.81
CA LEU A 388 7.24 -12.05 17.65
C LEU A 388 8.43 -11.12 17.38
N GLN A 389 8.20 -9.81 17.29
CA GLN A 389 9.28 -8.84 17.08
C GLN A 389 10.30 -8.85 18.22
N TYR A 390 9.86 -9.04 19.46
CA TYR A 390 10.77 -9.22 20.60
C TYR A 390 11.62 -10.50 20.46
N ALA A 391 11.00 -11.63 20.16
CA ALA A 391 11.71 -12.90 19.96
C ALA A 391 12.73 -12.82 18.81
N LEU A 392 12.35 -12.24 17.67
CA LEU A 392 13.26 -12.03 16.53
C LEU A 392 14.42 -11.12 16.88
N ARG A 393 14.17 -10.05 17.65
CA ARG A 393 15.21 -9.15 18.14
C ARG A 393 16.21 -9.88 19.05
N GLU A 394 15.74 -10.65 20.01
CA GLU A 394 16.59 -11.42 20.93
C GLU A 394 17.38 -12.52 20.21
N LEU A 395 16.74 -13.22 19.25
CA LEU A 395 17.40 -14.20 18.39
C LEU A 395 18.54 -13.55 17.61
N TRP A 396 18.28 -12.41 16.99
CA TRP A 396 19.30 -11.63 16.27
C TRP A 396 20.47 -11.25 17.17
N ASP A 397 20.19 -10.62 18.31
CA ASP A 397 21.21 -10.15 19.24
C ASP A 397 22.07 -11.32 19.77
N THR A 398 21.46 -12.48 20.01
CA THR A 398 22.16 -13.71 20.43
C THR A 398 23.05 -14.28 19.31
N CYS A 399 22.54 -14.34 18.07
CA CYS A 399 23.27 -14.87 16.92
C CYS A 399 24.47 -14.00 16.55
N ILE A 400 24.33 -12.67 16.61
CA ILE A 400 25.45 -11.76 16.33
C ILE A 400 26.48 -11.77 17.46
N SER A 401 26.04 -11.78 18.73
CA SER A 401 26.95 -11.82 19.87
C SER A 401 27.79 -13.10 19.92
N SER A 402 27.23 -14.24 19.51
CA SER A 402 27.95 -15.52 19.39
C SER A 402 28.88 -15.58 18.17
N SER A 403 28.52 -14.94 17.06
CA SER A 403 29.36 -14.84 15.84
C SER A 403 30.53 -13.86 15.97
N GLY A 404 30.43 -12.86 16.86
CA GLY A 404 31.55 -11.98 17.20
C GLY A 404 32.68 -12.65 17.99
N ALA A 405 32.44 -13.83 18.58
CA ALA A 405 33.42 -14.58 19.35
C ALA A 405 34.24 -15.59 18.51
N SER A 406 33.85 -15.84 17.25
CA SER A 406 34.49 -16.82 16.36
C SER A 406 35.42 -16.19 15.29
N HIS A 407 35.64 -14.88 15.34
CA HIS A 407 36.63 -14.16 14.53
C HIS A 407 37.79 -13.63 15.38
N HIS A 408 38.47 -14.52 16.11
CA HIS A 408 39.82 -14.30 16.64
C HIS A 408 40.73 -15.49 16.38
#